data_AF-A0A1G6S7D8-F1
#
_entry.id   AF-A0A1G6S7D8-F1
#
_cell.length_a   1.000
_cell.length_b   1.000
_cell.length_c   1.000
_cell.angle_alpha   90.00
_cell.angle_beta   90.00
_cell.angle_gamma   90.00
#
_symmetry.space_group_name_H-M   'P 1'
#
loop_
_entity.id
_entity.type
_entity.pdbx_description
1 polymer ?
#
loop_
_entity_poly.entity_id
_entity_poly.type
_entity_poly.pdbx_seq_one_letter_code
_entity_poly.pdbx_strand_id
1 'polypeptide(L)'
;MNKVSLFFHHVFRLIWNAIFVISYPILASFGILFIGLTWFFSKLSQLLTKLRPEGKAEEILDQEWQPLPYSNQVLEAKAVKQIMFGPSGFKLRRMDGVPSVLSDFVFGNKVRVMEEGIILEKWNSLEAKDLPDFDICLYNPEDDSLRPLTTIKSFDWHISERIENELLFKWFDGTQGGEVKVAI
;
A
#
# COMPACT_ATOMS: atom_id res chain seq x y z
N MET A 1 -70.74 14.99 -6.35
CA MET A 1 -69.37 15.32 -5.87
C MET A 1 -69.44 16.58 -5.03
N ASN A 2 -68.94 16.53 -3.79
CA ASN A 2 -69.20 17.55 -2.77
C ASN A 2 -68.23 18.74 -2.93
N LYS A 3 -68.74 19.98 -2.93
CA LYS A 3 -67.94 21.21 -3.21
C LYS A 3 -66.71 21.36 -2.30
N VAL A 4 -66.79 20.84 -1.07
CA VAL A 4 -65.70 20.81 -0.10
C VAL A 4 -64.52 19.94 -0.58
N SER A 5 -64.79 18.78 -1.17
CA SER A 5 -63.74 17.89 -1.70
C SER A 5 -62.98 18.54 -2.87
N LEU A 6 -63.67 19.31 -3.70
CA LEU A 6 -63.08 20.04 -4.83
C LEU A 6 -62.15 21.17 -4.37
N PHE A 7 -62.52 21.87 -3.30
CA PHE A 7 -61.70 22.90 -2.67
C PHE A 7 -60.41 22.32 -2.06
N PHE A 8 -60.53 21.27 -1.26
CA PHE A 8 -59.36 20.58 -0.68
C PHE A 8 -58.41 20.05 -1.77
N HIS A 9 -58.94 19.52 -2.86
CA HIS A 9 -58.13 19.05 -3.99
C HIS A 9 -57.32 20.18 -4.65
N HIS A 10 -57.92 21.36 -4.81
CA HIS A 10 -57.23 22.53 -5.36
C HIS A 10 -56.14 23.05 -4.42
N VAL A 11 -56.44 23.17 -3.12
CA VAL A 11 -55.47 23.63 -2.13
C VAL A 11 -54.29 22.67 -2.01
N PHE A 12 -54.57 21.36 -1.95
CA PHE A 12 -53.52 20.34 -1.90
C PHE A 12 -52.64 20.37 -3.14
N ARG A 13 -53.23 20.45 -4.34
CA ARG A 13 -52.47 20.58 -5.59
C ARG A 13 -51.59 21.82 -5.60
N LEU A 14 -52.07 22.94 -5.07
CA LEU A 14 -51.31 24.19 -5.03
C LEU A 14 -50.10 24.10 -4.08
N ILE A 15 -50.30 23.55 -2.88
CA ILE A 15 -49.22 23.32 -1.91
C ILE A 15 -48.19 22.35 -2.48
N TRP A 16 -48.65 21.24 -3.08
CA TRP A 16 -47.78 20.23 -3.65
C TRP A 16 -46.96 20.79 -4.82
N ASN A 17 -47.59 21.55 -5.73
CA ASN A 17 -46.87 22.22 -6.82
C ASN A 17 -45.85 23.22 -6.29
N ALA A 18 -46.17 24.00 -5.25
CA ALA A 18 -45.22 24.94 -4.65
C ALA A 18 -44.00 24.22 -4.07
N ILE A 19 -44.21 23.12 -3.34
CA ILE A 19 -43.13 22.29 -2.79
C ILE A 19 -42.27 21.74 -3.94
N PHE A 20 -42.86 21.17 -4.99
CA PHE A 20 -42.10 20.62 -6.11
C PHE A 20 -41.27 21.67 -6.84
N VAL A 21 -41.86 22.84 -7.12
CA VAL A 21 -41.18 23.92 -7.84
C VAL A 21 -40.00 24.48 -7.04
N ILE A 22 -40.10 24.51 -5.70
CA ILE A 22 -39.03 25.01 -4.83
C ILE A 22 -37.97 23.94 -4.58
N SER A 23 -38.38 22.70 -4.29
CA SER A 23 -37.45 21.62 -3.93
C SER A 23 -36.65 21.10 -5.12
N TYR A 24 -37.22 21.10 -6.33
CA TYR A 24 -36.57 20.51 -7.51
C TYR A 24 -35.27 21.23 -7.91
N PRO A 25 -35.20 22.57 -8.01
CA PRO A 25 -33.95 23.27 -8.30
C PRO A 25 -32.89 23.09 -7.21
N ILE A 26 -33.31 23.01 -5.95
CA ILE A 26 -32.40 22.80 -4.81
C ILE A 26 -31.75 21.43 -4.91
N LEU A 27 -32.55 20.37 -5.10
CA LEU A 27 -32.06 19.01 -5.25
C LEU A 27 -31.16 18.85 -6.48
N ALA A 28 -31.57 19.45 -7.61
CA ALA A 28 -30.76 19.44 -8.83
C ALA A 28 -29.41 20.15 -8.63
N SER A 29 -29.41 21.29 -7.94
CA SER A 29 -28.18 22.04 -7.65
C SER A 29 -27.25 21.27 -6.72
N PHE A 30 -27.79 20.61 -5.68
CA PHE A 30 -27.01 19.71 -4.82
C PHE A 30 -26.40 18.54 -5.60
N GLY A 31 -27.15 17.93 -6.52
CA GLY A 31 -26.65 16.86 -7.38
C GLY A 31 -25.49 17.30 -8.27
N ILE A 32 -25.63 18.45 -8.93
CA ILE A 32 -24.57 19.02 -9.77
C ILE A 32 -23.32 19.34 -8.93
N LEU A 33 -23.50 19.94 -7.76
CA LEU A 33 -22.41 20.30 -6.86
C LEU A 33 -21.67 19.05 -6.37
N PHE A 34 -22.40 18.01 -5.98
CA PHE A 34 -21.82 16.73 -5.55
C PHE A 34 -21.02 16.05 -6.67
N ILE A 35 -21.55 16.01 -7.89
CA ILE A 35 -20.83 15.46 -9.06
C ILE A 35 -19.56 16.28 -9.34
N GLY A 36 -19.64 17.61 -9.29
CA GLY A 36 -18.47 18.47 -9.47
C GLY A 36 -17.39 18.22 -8.40
N LEU A 37 -17.80 18.07 -7.14
CA LEU A 37 -16.90 17.82 -6.02
C LEU A 37 -16.21 16.46 -6.14
N THR A 38 -16.96 15.40 -6.43
CA THR A 38 -16.40 14.05 -6.61
C THR A 38 -15.43 13.99 -7.78
N TRP A 39 -15.75 14.65 -8.90
CA TRP A 39 -14.85 14.77 -10.04
C TRP A 39 -13.56 15.55 -9.70
N PHE A 40 -13.69 16.65 -8.96
CA PHE A 40 -12.54 17.44 -8.50
C PHE A 40 -11.60 16.59 -7.63
N PHE A 41 -12.12 15.88 -6.63
CA PHE A 41 -11.30 15.00 -5.79
C PHE A 41 -10.66 13.85 -6.58
N SER A 42 -11.38 13.28 -7.54
CA SER A 42 -10.83 12.25 -8.43
C SER A 42 -9.64 12.79 -9.24
N LYS A 43 -9.77 14.00 -9.81
CA LYS A 43 -8.68 14.66 -10.55
C LYS A 43 -7.52 15.07 -9.66
N LEU A 44 -7.80 15.57 -8.46
CA LEU A 44 -6.78 15.91 -7.49
C LEU A 44 -5.99 14.68 -7.05
N SER A 45 -6.68 13.55 -6.80
CA SER A 45 -6.04 12.26 -6.51
C SER A 45 -5.16 11.78 -7.67
N GLN A 46 -5.63 11.89 -8.92
CA GLN A 46 -4.83 11.57 -10.12
C GLN A 46 -3.59 12.47 -10.27
N LEU A 47 -3.70 13.75 -9.88
CA LEU A 47 -2.57 14.68 -9.94
C LEU A 47 -1.54 14.36 -8.85
N LEU A 48 -2.01 14.14 -7.61
CA LEU A 48 -1.15 13.80 -6.48
C LEU A 48 -0.43 12.46 -6.67
N THR A 49 -1.11 11.46 -7.23
CA THR A 49 -0.50 10.16 -7.58
C THR A 49 0.54 10.26 -8.68
N LYS A 50 0.47 11.26 -9.57
CA LYS A 50 1.52 11.54 -10.56
C LYS A 50 2.73 12.29 -9.98
N LEU A 51 2.55 13.02 -8.88
CA LEU A 51 3.62 13.81 -8.23
C LEU A 51 4.43 12.98 -7.22
N ARG A 52 3.98 11.78 -6.85
CA ARG A 52 4.75 10.84 -6.04
C ARG A 52 5.77 10.15 -6.96
N PRO A 53 7.09 10.38 -6.80
CA PRO A 53 8.12 9.66 -7.53
C PRO A 53 8.46 8.36 -6.81
N GLU A 54 7.44 7.60 -6.42
CA GLU A 54 7.64 6.21 -6.03
C GLU A 54 7.12 5.42 -7.20
N GLY A 55 8.07 4.81 -7.92
CA GLY A 55 7.76 3.92 -9.02
C GLY A 55 6.65 2.99 -8.58
N LYS A 56 5.66 2.82 -9.46
CA LYS A 56 4.67 1.77 -9.30
C LYS A 56 5.44 0.51 -8.97
N ALA A 57 5.40 0.08 -7.71
CA ALA A 57 5.64 -1.30 -7.39
C ALA A 57 4.57 -2.01 -8.21
N GLU A 58 4.99 -2.62 -9.32
CA GLU A 58 4.14 -3.56 -10.02
C GLU A 58 3.65 -4.52 -8.94
N GLU A 59 2.36 -4.46 -8.62
CA GLU A 59 1.79 -5.37 -7.66
C GLU A 59 1.96 -6.75 -8.29
N ILE A 60 2.87 -7.55 -7.73
CA ILE A 60 3.05 -8.95 -8.06
C ILE A 60 1.80 -9.65 -7.55
N LEU A 61 0.74 -9.59 -8.36
CA LEU A 61 -0.60 -10.11 -8.06
C LEU A 61 -0.71 -11.58 -8.45
N ASP A 62 0.15 -12.05 -9.36
CA ASP A 62 0.10 -13.42 -9.84
C ASP A 62 0.84 -14.39 -8.92
N GLN A 63 0.30 -15.61 -8.80
CA GLN A 63 0.96 -16.74 -8.13
C GLN A 63 2.12 -17.33 -8.94
N GLU A 64 2.58 -16.63 -9.97
CA GLU A 64 3.72 -17.02 -10.80
C GLU A 64 4.99 -16.32 -10.33
N TRP A 65 6.13 -16.85 -10.76
CA TRP A 65 7.42 -16.22 -10.51
C TRP A 65 7.57 -15.04 -11.46
N GLN A 66 7.78 -13.86 -10.89
CA GLN A 66 7.99 -12.63 -11.65
C GLN A 66 9.30 -11.96 -11.20
N PRO A 67 10.04 -11.28 -12.10
CA PRO A 67 11.21 -10.52 -11.72
C PRO A 67 10.89 -9.51 -10.62
N LEU A 68 11.66 -9.52 -9.54
CA LEU A 68 11.42 -8.61 -8.41
C LEU A 68 11.90 -7.19 -8.79
N PRO A 69 11.03 -6.17 -8.75
CA PRO A 69 11.43 -4.80 -9.02
C PRO A 69 12.55 -4.37 -8.06
N TYR A 70 13.47 -3.52 -8.55
CA TYR A 70 14.59 -2.97 -7.76
C TYR A 70 15.61 -4.01 -7.25
N SER A 71 15.58 -5.24 -7.75
CA SER A 71 16.57 -6.29 -7.43
C SER A 71 17.74 -6.38 -8.43
N ASN A 72 17.88 -5.42 -9.35
CA ASN A 72 18.84 -5.47 -10.46
C ASN A 72 18.77 -6.77 -11.30
N GLN A 73 17.57 -7.35 -11.44
CA GLN A 73 17.35 -8.61 -12.17
C GLN A 73 18.14 -9.79 -11.58
N VAL A 74 18.38 -9.77 -10.26
CA VAL A 74 19.01 -10.91 -9.56
C VAL A 74 17.95 -11.87 -9.02
N LEU A 75 16.80 -11.33 -8.62
CA LEU A 75 15.77 -12.07 -7.88
C LEU A 75 14.43 -12.11 -8.61
N GLU A 76 13.75 -13.24 -8.48
CA GLU A 76 12.33 -13.39 -8.77
C GLU A 76 11.55 -13.54 -7.48
N ALA A 77 10.32 -13.05 -7.49
CA ALA A 77 9.39 -13.16 -6.39
C ALA A 77 8.10 -13.84 -6.84
N LYS A 78 7.54 -14.63 -5.93
CA LYS A 78 6.23 -15.24 -6.06
C LYS A 78 5.41 -14.90 -4.83
N ALA A 79 4.23 -14.31 -5.03
CA ALA A 79 3.30 -14.01 -3.95
C ALA A 79 2.81 -15.31 -3.29
N VAL A 80 2.86 -15.37 -1.96
CA VAL A 80 2.40 -16.55 -1.18
C VAL A 80 1.29 -16.19 -0.21
N LYS A 81 1.37 -15.02 0.42
CA LYS A 81 0.36 -14.59 1.39
C LYS A 81 0.17 -13.08 1.31
N GLN A 82 -1.08 -12.64 1.33
CA GLN A 82 -1.42 -11.22 1.45
C GLN A 82 -2.16 -11.01 2.76
N ILE A 83 -1.72 -10.03 3.55
CA ILE A 83 -2.41 -9.62 4.77
C ILE A 83 -3.51 -8.63 4.37
N MET A 84 -4.72 -8.78 4.91
CA MET A 84 -5.78 -7.80 4.68
C MET A 84 -5.34 -6.42 5.21
N PHE A 85 -5.31 -5.42 4.32
CA PHE A 85 -4.83 -4.06 4.61
C PHE A 85 -3.34 -3.97 5.01
N GLY A 86 -2.55 -5.02 4.75
CA GLY A 86 -1.11 -5.05 5.02
C GLY A 86 -0.28 -5.39 3.77
N PRO A 87 1.05 -5.48 3.90
CA PRO A 87 1.90 -5.87 2.79
C PRO A 87 1.70 -7.34 2.41
N SER A 88 2.16 -7.68 1.20
CA SER A 88 2.22 -9.05 0.71
C SER A 88 3.56 -9.69 1.09
N GLY A 89 3.52 -10.99 1.38
CA GLY A 89 4.66 -11.85 1.63
C GLY A 89 4.98 -12.69 0.40
N PHE A 90 6.26 -12.72 0.06
CA PHE A 90 6.80 -13.30 -1.16
C PHE A 90 7.80 -14.41 -0.85
N LYS A 91 7.78 -15.47 -1.65
CA LYS A 91 8.93 -16.37 -1.79
C LYS A 91 9.89 -15.75 -2.80
N LEU A 92 11.16 -15.71 -2.46
CA LEU A 92 12.21 -15.21 -3.33
C LEU A 92 13.07 -16.37 -3.85
N ARG A 93 13.54 -16.25 -5.09
CA ARG A 93 14.55 -17.13 -5.67
C ARG A 93 15.46 -16.34 -6.59
N ARG A 94 16.64 -16.89 -6.90
CA ARG A 94 17.53 -16.32 -7.90
C ARG A 94 17.01 -16.58 -9.30
N MET A 95 17.20 -15.62 -10.20
CA MET A 95 16.85 -15.75 -11.63
C MET A 95 17.68 -16.79 -12.37
N ASP A 96 18.93 -17.00 -11.95
CA ASP A 96 19.85 -17.97 -12.57
C ASP A 96 19.48 -19.43 -12.27
N GLY A 97 18.46 -19.67 -11.44
CA GLY A 97 17.98 -21.00 -11.09
C GLY A 97 18.83 -21.73 -10.05
N VAL A 98 19.87 -21.09 -9.51
CA VAL A 98 20.69 -21.67 -8.44
C VAL A 98 19.85 -21.73 -7.15
N PRO A 99 19.76 -22.90 -6.48
CA PRO A 99 19.12 -23.00 -5.18
C PRO A 99 19.74 -21.99 -4.21
N SER A 100 18.89 -21.29 -3.47
CA SER A 100 19.32 -20.20 -2.61
C SER A 100 18.71 -20.36 -1.22
N VAL A 101 19.46 -19.95 -0.20
CA VAL A 101 18.94 -19.83 1.19
C VAL A 101 17.65 -19.01 1.29
N LEU A 102 17.35 -18.18 0.29
CA LEU A 102 16.11 -17.40 0.21
C LEU A 102 14.85 -18.27 0.09
N SER A 103 14.91 -19.47 -0.50
CA SER A 103 13.70 -20.27 -0.73
C SER A 103 13.02 -20.74 0.55
N ASP A 104 13.74 -20.76 1.66
CA ASP A 104 13.25 -21.26 2.96
C ASP A 104 12.38 -20.23 3.69
N PHE A 105 12.57 -18.93 3.40
CA PHE A 105 11.94 -17.84 4.14
C PHE A 105 10.83 -17.15 3.33
N VAL A 106 10.08 -16.27 3.98
CA VAL A 106 9.11 -15.38 3.33
C VAL A 106 9.58 -13.95 3.55
N PHE A 107 9.48 -13.13 2.50
CA PHE A 107 10.00 -11.77 2.50
C PHE A 107 8.91 -10.74 2.17
N GLY A 108 9.09 -9.51 2.62
CA GLY A 108 8.31 -8.36 2.19
C GLY A 108 8.65 -7.90 0.77
N ASN A 109 7.95 -6.89 0.30
CA ASN A 109 8.18 -6.27 -1.02
C ASN A 109 9.34 -5.26 -1.02
N LYS A 110 9.77 -4.77 0.15
CA LYS A 110 10.85 -3.78 0.23
C LYS A 110 12.20 -4.46 -0.01
N VAL A 111 12.81 -4.11 -1.15
CA VAL A 111 14.15 -4.56 -1.54
C VAL A 111 15.01 -3.38 -1.92
N ARG A 112 16.26 -3.40 -1.48
CA ARG A 112 17.23 -2.35 -1.81
C ARG A 112 18.60 -2.96 -2.12
N VAL A 113 19.11 -2.69 -3.30
CA VAL A 113 20.44 -3.15 -3.74
C VAL A 113 21.49 -2.12 -3.33
N MET A 114 22.63 -2.61 -2.84
CA MET A 114 23.82 -1.85 -2.46
C MET A 114 25.07 -2.61 -2.94
N GLU A 115 26.25 -2.05 -2.68
CA GLU A 115 27.52 -2.67 -3.10
C GLU A 115 27.83 -3.95 -2.30
N GLU A 116 27.43 -3.98 -1.03
CA GLU A 116 27.67 -5.09 -0.10
C GLU A 116 26.66 -6.23 -0.26
N GLY A 117 25.57 -6.00 -0.99
CA GLY A 117 24.52 -6.98 -1.19
C GLY A 117 23.12 -6.37 -1.29
N ILE A 118 22.11 -7.19 -1.00
CA ILE A 118 20.70 -6.86 -1.14
C ILE A 118 20.03 -6.85 0.23
N ILE A 119 19.44 -5.72 0.62
CA ILE A 119 18.64 -5.62 1.84
C ILE A 119 17.26 -6.20 1.56
N LEU A 120 16.86 -7.15 2.40
CA LEU A 120 15.59 -7.86 2.34
C LEU A 120 14.87 -7.80 3.69
N GLU A 121 13.55 -7.69 3.65
CA GLU A 121 12.68 -7.78 4.83
C GLU A 121 12.22 -9.22 5.02
N LYS A 122 12.80 -9.97 5.95
CA LYS A 122 12.42 -11.36 6.23
C LYS A 122 11.32 -11.40 7.28
N TRP A 123 10.17 -11.99 6.95
CA TRP A 123 9.05 -12.13 7.88
C TRP A 123 9.32 -13.24 8.90
N ASN A 124 9.20 -12.93 10.19
CA ASN A 124 9.43 -13.91 11.25
C ASN A 124 8.21 -14.81 11.49
N SER A 125 7.00 -14.32 11.19
CA SER A 125 5.75 -15.07 11.28
C SER A 125 4.81 -14.76 10.11
N LEU A 126 3.96 -15.72 9.77
CA LEU A 126 2.84 -15.53 8.85
C LEU A 126 1.52 -15.28 9.59
N GLU A 127 1.49 -15.43 10.91
CA GLU A 127 0.29 -15.25 11.72
C GLU A 127 0.03 -13.77 11.99
N ALA A 128 -1.19 -13.30 11.73
CA ALA A 128 -1.54 -11.88 11.82
C ALA A 128 -1.31 -11.27 13.21
N LYS A 129 -1.38 -12.09 14.27
CA LYS A 129 -1.18 -11.68 15.67
C LYS A 129 0.29 -11.37 16.02
N ASP A 130 1.23 -11.96 15.27
CA ASP A 130 2.67 -11.87 15.53
C ASP A 130 3.35 -10.88 14.57
N LEU A 131 2.55 -10.19 13.74
CA LEU A 131 2.98 -9.15 12.82
C LEU A 131 2.70 -7.77 13.41
N PRO A 132 3.51 -6.74 13.09
CA PRO A 132 4.76 -6.81 12.33
C PRO A 132 5.93 -7.23 13.22
N ASP A 133 6.57 -8.35 12.90
CA ASP A 133 7.90 -8.72 13.42
C ASP A 133 8.71 -9.25 12.25
N PHE A 134 9.68 -8.45 11.79
CA PHE A 134 10.50 -8.80 10.64
C PHE A 134 11.96 -8.46 10.92
N ASP A 135 12.82 -9.32 10.37
CA ASP A 135 14.26 -9.12 10.39
C ASP A 135 14.68 -8.44 9.09
N ILE A 136 15.35 -7.30 9.22
CA ILE A 136 16.10 -6.73 8.12
C ILE A 136 17.36 -7.57 7.94
N CYS A 137 17.51 -8.15 6.76
CA CYS A 137 18.62 -9.04 6.43
C CYS A 137 19.43 -8.48 5.25
N LEU A 138 20.73 -8.72 5.25
CA LEU A 138 21.61 -8.54 4.11
C LEU A 138 21.82 -9.88 3.41
N TYR A 139 21.41 -9.97 2.16
CA TYR A 139 21.65 -11.11 1.30
C TYR A 139 22.86 -10.82 0.38
N ASN A 140 23.86 -11.70 0.41
CA ASN A 140 24.98 -11.68 -0.52
C ASN A 140 24.77 -12.74 -1.63
N PRO A 141 24.52 -12.33 -2.89
CA PRO A 141 24.32 -13.25 -4.00
C PRO A 141 25.55 -14.10 -4.36
N GLU A 142 26.77 -13.65 -4.07
CA GLU A 142 28.00 -14.37 -4.42
C GLU A 142 28.19 -15.61 -3.53
N ASP A 143 27.99 -15.42 -2.21
CA ASP A 143 28.18 -16.48 -1.21
C ASP A 143 26.88 -17.24 -0.87
N ASP A 144 25.75 -16.86 -1.49
CA ASP A 144 24.41 -17.32 -1.14
C ASP A 144 24.16 -17.29 0.39
N SER A 145 24.50 -16.17 1.02
CA SER A 145 24.41 -16.01 2.48
C SER A 145 23.42 -14.93 2.88
N LEU A 146 22.65 -15.21 3.93
CA LEU A 146 21.66 -14.30 4.49
C LEU A 146 22.05 -13.96 5.93
N ARG A 147 22.47 -12.71 6.16
CA ARG A 147 22.88 -12.21 7.47
C ARG A 147 21.80 -11.30 8.06
N PRO A 148 21.23 -11.59 9.24
CA PRO A 148 20.33 -10.67 9.92
C PRO A 148 21.10 -9.43 10.42
N LEU A 149 20.55 -8.25 10.20
CA LEU A 149 21.11 -6.97 10.65
C LEU A 149 20.40 -6.47 11.90
N THR A 150 19.07 -6.47 11.90
CA THR A 150 18.25 -6.00 13.02
C THR A 150 16.82 -6.51 12.88
N THR A 151 16.04 -6.42 13.96
CA THR A 151 14.61 -6.74 13.98
C THR A 151 13.82 -5.45 14.20
N ILE A 152 12.80 -5.23 13.36
CA ILE A 152 11.94 -4.04 13.43
C ILE A 152 10.48 -4.50 13.50
N LYS A 153 9.67 -3.75 14.25
CA LYS A 153 8.25 -4.02 14.49
C LYS A 153 7.32 -3.03 13.80
N SER A 154 7.60 -2.66 12.55
CA SER A 154 6.73 -1.78 11.76
C SER A 154 6.95 -1.87 10.25
N PHE A 155 5.91 -2.16 9.47
CA PHE A 155 6.02 -2.22 8.00
C PHE A 155 6.56 -0.92 7.36
N ASP A 156 6.47 0.21 8.06
CA ASP A 156 7.01 1.48 7.62
C ASP A 156 8.39 1.78 8.21
N TRP A 157 9.41 1.16 7.60
CA TRP A 157 10.83 1.46 7.82
C TRP A 157 11.50 2.00 6.56
N HIS A 158 12.56 2.78 6.74
CA HIS A 158 13.44 3.26 5.67
C HIS A 158 14.89 3.44 6.16
N ILE A 159 15.84 3.42 5.24
CA ILE A 159 17.24 3.78 5.52
C ILE A 159 17.34 5.30 5.46
N SER A 160 17.63 5.94 6.59
CA SER A 160 17.77 7.39 6.71
C SER A 160 19.17 7.85 6.35
N GLU A 161 20.20 7.12 6.75
CA GLU A 161 21.61 7.47 6.52
C GLU A 161 22.43 6.23 6.18
N ARG A 162 23.46 6.42 5.34
CA ARG A 162 24.51 5.43 5.06
C ARG A 162 25.87 6.12 5.26
N ILE A 163 26.68 5.58 6.16
CA ILE A 163 28.03 6.08 6.45
C ILE A 163 28.99 4.90 6.35
N GLU A 164 29.76 4.82 5.26
CA GLU A 164 30.71 3.74 4.99
C GLU A 164 30.11 2.34 5.26
N ASN A 165 30.41 1.72 6.40
CA ASN A 165 29.94 0.39 6.80
C ASN A 165 28.75 0.41 7.79
N GLU A 166 28.05 1.54 7.93
CA GLU A 166 26.89 1.66 8.83
C GLU A 166 25.63 2.11 8.09
N LEU A 167 24.51 1.50 8.45
CA LEU A 167 23.17 1.92 8.05
C LEU A 167 22.37 2.38 9.25
N LEU A 168 21.73 3.53 9.11
CA LEU A 168 20.72 4.01 10.05
C LEU A 168 19.33 3.70 9.50
N PHE A 169 18.63 2.78 10.16
CA PHE A 169 17.23 2.50 9.89
C PHE A 169 16.36 3.34 10.81
N LYS A 170 15.31 3.94 10.24
CA LYS A 170 14.24 4.60 10.98
C LYS A 170 12.91 3.95 10.65
N TRP A 171 12.06 3.82 11.65
CA TRP A 171 10.74 3.23 11.48
C TRP A 171 9.70 3.94 12.34
N PHE A 172 8.45 3.89 11.91
CA PHE A 172 7.32 4.47 12.60
C PHE A 172 6.07 3.62 12.38
N ASP A 173 5.26 3.38 13.41
CA ASP A 173 4.03 2.56 13.30
C ASP A 173 2.73 3.37 13.44
N GLY A 174 2.83 4.70 13.51
CA GLY A 174 1.70 5.60 13.81
C GLY A 174 1.62 6.03 15.28
N THR A 175 2.23 5.27 16.19
CA THR A 175 2.23 5.54 17.63
C THR A 175 3.63 5.61 18.23
N GLN A 176 4.54 4.76 17.75
CA GLN A 176 5.92 4.62 18.20
C GLN A 176 6.84 4.69 16.99
N GLY A 177 8.03 5.20 17.23
CA GLY A 177 9.10 5.20 16.25
C GLY A 177 10.42 4.85 16.91
N GLY A 178 11.34 4.36 16.09
CA GLY A 178 12.67 3.97 16.54
C GLY A 178 13.72 4.22 15.48
N GLU A 179 14.95 4.34 15.94
CA GLU A 179 16.13 4.43 15.10
C GLU A 179 17.11 3.34 15.52
N VAL A 180 17.69 2.63 14.55
CA VAL A 180 18.67 1.59 14.82
C VAL A 180 19.82 1.71 13.83
N LYS A 181 21.04 1.76 14.37
CA LYS A 181 22.27 1.69 13.58
C LYS A 181 22.75 0.25 13.52
N VAL A 182 23.12 -0.20 12.34
CA VAL A 182 23.66 -1.54 12.11
C VAL A 182 24.93 -1.44 11.28
N ALA A 183 25.89 -2.31 11.59
CA ALA A 183 27.11 -2.46 10.81
C ALA A 183 26.88 -3.50 9.69
N ILE A 184 27.30 -3.16 8.47
CA ILE A 184 27.26 -4.00 7.27
C ILE A 184 28.56 -4.82 7.21
#